data_AF-A0A4R0NXK9-F1
#
_entry.id   AF-A0A4R0NXK9-F1
#
_cell.length_a   1.000
_cell.length_b   1.000
_cell.length_c   1.000
_cell.angle_alpha   90.00
_cell.angle_beta   90.00
_cell.angle_gamma   90.00
#
_symmetry.space_group_name_H-M   'P 1'
#
loop_
_entity.id
_entity.type
_entity.pdbx_description
1 polymer ?
#
loop_
_entity_poly.entity_id
_entity_poly.type
_entity_poly.pdbx_seq_one_letter_code
_entity_poly.pdbx_strand_id
1 'polypeptide(L)'
;MEAQSRPLRSRTVHARIAAAAMVVALSGGLAACGEPIALPDAATGTAAGRTPSAEERRAAQSLSIGNQQALAAATPYDRALLCSFALEALDGQLRERGLLNDAQRQAFAQMRAEFARQLRATAGERAEADVARDRQTVAEAHPEPGDQAQIAIGCLRRFQQETA
;
A
#
# COMPACT_ATOMS: atom_id res chain seq x y z
N MET A 1 -40.48 -52.77 21.59
CA MET A 1 -40.38 -51.30 21.50
C MET A 1 -40.17 -51.00 20.03
N GLU A 2 -41.28 -50.98 19.29
CA GLU A 2 -41.92 -49.77 18.74
C GLU A 2 -41.10 -49.21 17.57
N ALA A 3 -41.40 -49.49 16.31
CA ALA A 3 -42.61 -49.26 15.51
C ALA A 3 -42.39 -48.07 14.57
N GLN A 4 -42.75 -48.28 13.29
CA GLN A 4 -43.27 -47.27 12.36
C GLN A 4 -42.25 -46.27 11.77
N SER A 5 -42.34 -45.79 10.54
CA SER A 5 -43.33 -45.96 9.48
C SER A 5 -42.78 -45.35 8.18
N ARG A 6 -42.87 -46.15 7.12
CA ARG A 6 -43.31 -45.84 5.76
C ARG A 6 -42.54 -44.84 4.85
N PRO A 7 -42.59 -45.11 3.52
CA PRO A 7 -41.86 -44.41 2.46
C PRO A 7 -42.73 -43.29 1.85
N LEU A 8 -42.23 -42.59 0.81
CA LEU A 8 -42.93 -42.32 -0.47
C LEU A 8 -42.23 -41.22 -1.30
N ARG A 9 -42.03 -41.55 -2.59
CA ARG A 9 -42.22 -40.72 -3.80
C ARG A 9 -41.32 -39.48 -3.97
N SER A 10 -40.43 -39.47 -4.96
CA SER A 10 -40.72 -39.27 -6.40
C SER A 10 -41.52 -37.99 -6.67
N ARG A 11 -40.86 -37.01 -7.31
CA ARG A 11 -41.44 -36.20 -8.40
C ARG A 11 -40.36 -35.43 -9.15
N THR A 12 -40.07 -35.95 -10.33
CA THR A 12 -39.55 -35.25 -11.51
C THR A 12 -40.44 -34.06 -11.86
N VAL A 13 -39.88 -32.90 -12.23
CA VAL A 13 -40.52 -31.98 -13.18
C VAL A 13 -39.45 -31.38 -14.09
N HIS A 14 -39.61 -31.68 -15.38
CA HIS A 14 -38.89 -31.13 -16.52
C HIS A 14 -39.36 -29.71 -16.87
N ALA A 15 -38.63 -29.11 -17.82
CA ALA A 15 -39.09 -28.13 -18.81
C ALA A 15 -39.02 -26.67 -18.35
N ARG A 16 -38.07 -25.89 -18.90
CA ARG A 16 -38.12 -25.14 -20.18
C ARG A 16 -39.12 -23.97 -20.11
N ILE A 17 -38.66 -22.82 -20.61
CA ILE A 17 -39.36 -21.67 -21.24
C ILE A 17 -38.54 -20.43 -20.82
N ALA A 18 -37.62 -19.95 -21.65
CA ALA A 18 -37.79 -19.11 -22.85
C ALA A 18 -37.62 -17.62 -22.52
N ALA A 19 -36.77 -17.01 -23.35
CA ALA A 19 -36.65 -15.60 -23.70
C ALA A 19 -37.71 -14.64 -23.15
N ALA A 20 -37.24 -13.50 -22.62
CA ALA A 20 -37.73 -12.19 -23.05
C ALA A 20 -36.82 -11.10 -22.50
N ALA A 21 -36.35 -10.26 -23.40
CA ALA A 21 -35.79 -8.96 -23.10
C ALA A 21 -36.81 -8.14 -22.29
N MET A 22 -36.35 -7.47 -21.23
CA MET A 22 -37.04 -6.31 -20.72
C MET A 22 -36.01 -5.25 -20.34
N VAL A 23 -35.76 -4.37 -21.31
CA VAL A 23 -35.16 -3.05 -21.14
C VAL A 23 -36.07 -2.30 -20.16
N VAL A 24 -35.59 -2.09 -18.94
CA VAL A 24 -36.21 -1.13 -18.01
C VAL A 24 -35.42 0.15 -18.12
N ALA A 25 -35.96 1.08 -18.91
CA ALA A 25 -35.56 2.47 -18.93
C ALA A 25 -35.86 3.10 -17.56
N LEU A 26 -34.82 3.46 -16.80
CA LEU A 26 -34.92 4.47 -15.75
C LEU A 26 -34.44 5.80 -16.32
N SER A 27 -35.37 6.53 -16.90
CA SER A 27 -35.29 7.97 -17.14
C SER A 27 -36.00 8.67 -15.99
N GLY A 28 -35.26 9.38 -15.13
CA GLY A 28 -35.84 10.14 -14.02
C GLY A 28 -34.76 10.90 -13.25
N GLY A 29 -34.53 12.14 -13.65
CA GLY A 29 -33.37 12.94 -13.29
C GLY A 29 -33.37 13.52 -11.87
N LEU A 30 -32.15 13.72 -11.39
CA LEU A 30 -31.70 14.82 -10.54
C LEU A 30 -30.32 15.24 -11.09
N ALA A 31 -30.33 15.90 -12.25
CA ALA A 31 -29.17 16.57 -12.80
C ALA A 31 -29.00 17.92 -12.08
N ALA A 32 -28.24 17.90 -10.99
CA ALA A 32 -27.65 19.07 -10.37
C ALA A 32 -26.29 18.67 -9.79
N CYS A 33 -25.26 18.72 -10.64
CA CYS A 33 -23.88 19.13 -10.35
C CYS A 33 -22.97 18.69 -11.52
N GLY A 34 -22.32 19.66 -12.16
CA GLY A 34 -21.14 19.41 -12.99
C GLY A 34 -21.37 19.63 -14.47
N GLU A 35 -21.29 20.90 -14.88
CA GLU A 35 -20.87 21.29 -16.22
C GLU A 35 -19.68 20.42 -16.66
N PRO A 36 -19.62 19.87 -17.89
CA PRO A 36 -18.38 19.31 -18.40
C PRO A 36 -17.41 20.48 -18.49
N ILE A 37 -16.49 20.56 -17.54
CA ILE A 37 -15.33 21.44 -17.64
C ILE A 37 -14.65 21.01 -18.94
N ALA A 38 -14.85 21.80 -19.99
CA ALA A 38 -14.00 21.78 -21.16
C ALA A 38 -12.61 22.14 -20.64
N LEU A 39 -11.83 21.11 -20.29
CA LEU A 39 -10.41 21.24 -20.06
C LEU A 39 -9.88 21.94 -21.30
N PRO A 40 -9.26 23.13 -21.18
CA PRO A 40 -8.54 23.69 -22.30
C PRO A 40 -7.55 22.63 -22.74
N ASP A 41 -7.55 22.34 -24.04
CA ASP A 41 -6.59 21.47 -24.70
C ASP A 41 -5.21 21.92 -24.22
N ALA A 42 -4.66 21.17 -23.26
CA ALA A 42 -3.39 21.51 -22.66
C ALA A 42 -2.36 21.19 -23.72
N ALA A 43 -2.06 22.20 -24.54
CA ALA A 43 -0.77 22.34 -25.14
C ALA A 43 0.27 22.30 -24.00
N THR A 44 0.78 21.12 -23.70
CA THR A 44 2.01 20.95 -22.96
C THR A 44 2.81 19.87 -23.65
N GLY A 45 3.83 20.35 -24.34
CA GLY A 45 4.69 19.57 -25.21
C GLY A 45 5.20 18.31 -24.52
N THR A 46 5.29 17.27 -25.34
CA THR A 46 6.18 16.14 -25.16
C THR A 46 7.49 16.64 -24.56
N ALA A 47 7.72 16.37 -23.28
CA ALA A 47 9.03 16.55 -22.66
C ALA A 47 9.97 15.51 -23.30
N ALA A 48 10.47 15.87 -24.47
CA ALA A 48 11.48 15.11 -25.18
C ALA A 48 12.75 15.10 -24.32
N GLY A 49 13.13 13.90 -23.86
CA GLY A 49 14.52 13.48 -23.71
C GLY A 49 15.45 14.32 -22.81
N ARG A 50 14.94 15.03 -21.79
CA ARG A 50 15.83 15.56 -20.75
C ARG A 50 16.08 14.51 -19.69
N THR A 51 17.34 14.11 -19.53
CA THR A 51 17.79 13.35 -18.36
C THR A 51 17.53 14.22 -17.13
N PRO A 52 16.73 13.75 -16.15
CA PRO A 52 16.43 14.54 -14.97
C PRO A 52 17.70 14.84 -14.20
N SER A 53 17.83 16.08 -13.75
CA SER A 53 18.92 16.56 -12.90
C SER A 53 19.00 15.74 -11.61
N ALA A 54 20.11 15.85 -10.87
CA ALA A 54 20.23 15.16 -9.59
C ALA A 54 19.14 15.59 -8.59
N GLU A 55 18.73 16.86 -8.64
CA GLU A 55 17.68 17.42 -7.80
C GLU A 55 16.28 16.95 -8.22
N GLU A 56 15.99 16.93 -9.52
CA GLU A 56 14.74 16.37 -10.06
C GLU A 56 14.63 14.86 -9.81
N ARG A 57 15.75 14.12 -9.83
CA ARG A 57 15.77 12.71 -9.44
C ARG A 57 15.49 12.53 -7.96
N ARG A 58 16.05 13.37 -7.08
CA ARG A 58 15.73 13.36 -5.65
C ARG A 58 14.27 13.72 -5.38
N ALA A 59 13.72 14.72 -6.09
CA ALA A 59 12.32 15.10 -5.99
C ALA A 59 11.39 14.00 -6.54
N ALA A 60 11.72 13.40 -7.69
CA ALA A 60 10.96 12.26 -8.22
C ALA A 60 11.07 11.04 -7.29
N GLN A 61 12.23 10.83 -6.65
CA GLN A 61 12.41 9.81 -5.63
C GLN A 61 11.57 10.12 -4.38
N SER A 62 11.57 11.33 -3.82
CA SER A 62 10.69 11.66 -2.67
C SER A 62 9.22 11.44 -3.01
N LEU A 63 8.80 11.79 -4.23
CA LEU A 63 7.45 11.49 -4.75
C LEU A 63 7.19 9.99 -4.99
N SER A 64 8.24 9.17 -5.12
CA SER A 64 8.18 7.75 -5.47
C SER A 64 8.51 6.82 -4.29
N ILE A 65 9.06 7.27 -3.16
CA ILE A 65 9.38 6.36 -2.04
C ILE A 65 8.10 5.99 -1.25
N GLY A 66 6.97 6.68 -1.49
CA GLY A 66 5.61 6.17 -1.20
C GLY A 66 5.03 5.24 -2.29
N ASN A 67 5.66 5.18 -3.48
CA ASN A 67 5.28 4.30 -4.59
C ASN A 67 5.92 2.92 -4.38
N GLN A 68 5.05 1.92 -4.22
CA GLN A 68 5.41 0.50 -4.09
C GLN A 68 6.44 0.02 -5.13
N GLN A 69 6.43 0.60 -6.32
CA GLN A 69 7.35 0.23 -7.41
C GLN A 69 8.80 0.62 -7.11
N ALA A 70 9.06 1.77 -6.49
CA ALA A 70 10.42 2.17 -6.11
C ALA A 70 10.94 1.33 -4.94
N LEU A 71 10.08 1.06 -3.95
CA LEU A 71 10.41 0.13 -2.87
C LEU A 71 10.68 -1.29 -3.40
N ALA A 72 9.96 -1.74 -4.44
CA ALA A 72 10.17 -3.04 -5.06
C ALA A 72 11.47 -3.12 -5.87
N ALA A 73 11.90 -2.02 -6.48
CA ALA A 73 13.15 -1.93 -7.25
C ALA A 73 14.40 -1.74 -6.38
N ALA A 74 14.25 -1.29 -5.13
CA ALA A 74 15.34 -1.16 -4.17
C ALA A 74 15.98 -2.52 -3.84
N THR A 75 17.28 -2.53 -3.52
CA THR A 75 17.93 -3.74 -3.04
C THR A 75 17.28 -4.22 -1.73
N PRO A 76 17.38 -5.51 -1.38
CA PRO A 76 16.83 -6.01 -0.11
C PRO A 76 17.35 -5.24 1.11
N TYR A 77 18.63 -4.84 1.08
CA TYR A 77 19.25 -4.04 2.14
C TYR A 77 18.66 -2.63 2.21
N ASP A 78 18.65 -1.89 1.09
CA ASP A 78 18.18 -0.49 1.08
C ASP A 78 16.71 -0.41 1.50
N ARG A 79 15.90 -1.38 1.07
CA ARG A 79 14.50 -1.49 1.44
C ARG A 79 14.32 -1.73 2.93
N ALA A 80 15.04 -2.71 3.50
CA ALA A 80 14.97 -3.00 4.92
C ALA A 80 15.46 -1.80 5.75
N LEU A 81 16.50 -1.11 5.30
CA LEU A 81 17.02 0.10 5.92
C LEU A 81 15.95 1.21 5.94
N LEU A 82 15.41 1.56 4.77
CA LEU A 82 14.36 2.58 4.61
C LEU A 82 13.13 2.26 5.47
N CYS A 83 12.63 1.02 5.40
CA CYS A 83 11.46 0.60 6.17
C CYS A 83 11.73 0.61 7.68
N SER A 84 12.90 0.16 8.13
CA SER A 84 13.26 0.17 9.55
C SER A 84 13.36 1.59 10.12
N PHE A 85 13.90 2.53 9.33
CA PHE A 85 14.01 3.93 9.72
C PHE A 85 12.63 4.60 9.75
N ALA A 86 11.88 4.50 8.66
CA ALA A 86 10.59 5.16 8.52
C ALA A 86 9.56 4.68 9.55
N LEU A 87 9.52 3.36 9.84
CA LEU A 87 8.61 2.81 10.85
C LEU A 87 8.97 3.23 12.27
N GLU A 88 10.26 3.41 12.56
CA GLU A 88 10.69 3.92 13.86
C GLU A 88 10.28 5.37 14.06
N ALA A 89 10.49 6.21 13.04
CA ALA A 89 10.07 7.60 13.07
C ALA A 89 8.54 7.73 13.22
N LEU A 90 7.77 6.94 12.44
CA LEU A 90 6.32 6.94 12.52
C LEU A 90 5.81 6.42 13.88
N ASP A 91 6.37 5.34 14.41
CA ASP A 91 6.00 4.83 15.74
C ASP A 91 6.28 5.87 16.84
N GLY A 92 7.43 6.55 16.78
CA GLY A 92 7.75 7.66 17.69
C GLY A 92 6.66 8.73 17.67
N GLN A 93 6.32 9.24 16.48
CA GLN A 93 5.31 10.29 16.31
C GLN A 93 3.91 9.85 16.79
N LEU A 94 3.50 8.62 16.48
CA LEU A 94 2.17 8.12 16.85
C LEU A 94 2.06 7.85 18.35
N ARG A 95 3.15 7.40 18.98
CA ARG A 95 3.21 7.18 20.44
C ARG A 95 3.22 8.49 21.21
N GLU A 96 4.01 9.47 20.78
CA GLU A 96 4.05 10.81 21.40
C GLU A 96 2.69 11.50 21.37
N ARG A 97 1.92 11.29 20.30
CA ARG A 97 0.57 11.85 20.13
C ARG A 97 -0.54 11.01 20.75
N GLY A 98 -0.21 9.86 21.35
CA GLY A 98 -1.21 8.96 21.94
C GLY A 98 -2.21 8.37 20.92
N LEU A 99 -1.83 8.27 19.66
CA LEU A 99 -2.72 7.87 18.56
C LEU A 99 -2.85 6.35 18.38
N LEU A 100 -2.04 5.57 19.11
CA LEU A 100 -2.08 4.11 19.06
C LEU A 100 -2.75 3.55 20.32
N ASN A 101 -3.71 2.65 20.14
CA ASN A 101 -4.17 1.76 21.22
C ASN A 101 -3.18 0.60 21.46
N ASP A 102 -3.39 -0.21 22.50
CA ASP A 102 -2.48 -1.32 22.85
C ASP A 102 -2.28 -2.33 21.73
N ALA A 103 -3.36 -2.73 21.04
CA ALA A 103 -3.28 -3.68 19.94
C ALA A 103 -2.46 -3.11 18.78
N GLN A 104 -2.65 -1.84 18.45
CA GLN A 104 -1.89 -1.14 17.40
C GLN A 104 -0.42 -0.98 17.78
N ARG A 105 -0.12 -0.64 19.04
CA ARG A 105 1.26 -0.59 19.55
C ARG A 105 1.96 -1.94 19.41
N GLN A 106 1.27 -3.03 19.75
CA GLN A 106 1.84 -4.37 19.65
C GLN A 106 2.06 -4.79 18.19
N ALA A 107 1.13 -4.44 17.29
CA ALA A 107 1.31 -4.66 15.86
C ALA A 107 2.51 -3.87 15.30
N PHE A 108 2.63 -2.58 15.64
CA PHE A 108 3.78 -1.75 15.23
C PHE A 108 5.11 -2.31 15.74
N ALA A 109 5.16 -2.77 17.00
CA ALA A 109 6.35 -3.38 17.56
C ALA A 109 6.79 -4.65 16.79
N GLN A 110 5.84 -5.52 16.42
CA GLN A 110 6.12 -6.72 15.62
C GLN A 110 6.68 -6.36 14.24
N MET A 111 6.07 -5.38 13.57
CA MET A 111 6.51 -4.96 12.23
C MET A 111 7.88 -4.29 12.27
N ARG A 112 8.17 -3.47 13.30
CA ARG A 112 9.52 -2.92 13.51
C ARG A 112 10.55 -4.02 13.72
N ALA A 113 10.24 -5.02 14.56
CA ALA A 113 11.13 -6.13 14.82
C ALA A 113 11.41 -6.95 13.54
N GLU A 114 10.41 -7.12 12.69
CA GLU A 114 10.52 -7.77 11.39
C GLU A 114 11.51 -7.04 10.47
N PHE A 115 11.30 -5.75 10.20
CA PHE A 115 12.21 -5.00 9.33
C PHE A 115 13.63 -4.86 9.91
N ALA A 116 13.77 -4.78 11.24
CA ALA A 116 15.07 -4.84 11.90
C ALA A 116 15.76 -6.20 11.72
N ARG A 117 15.00 -7.30 11.66
CA ARG A 117 15.53 -8.63 11.35
C ARG A 117 15.95 -8.73 9.88
N GLN A 118 15.14 -8.22 8.96
CA GLN A 118 15.46 -8.18 7.53
C GLN A 118 16.70 -7.34 7.25
N LEU A 119 16.84 -6.19 7.93
CA LEU A 119 18.03 -5.35 7.80
C LEU A 119 19.30 -6.11 8.21
N ARG A 120 19.27 -6.79 9.36
CA ARG A 120 20.39 -7.63 9.81
C ARG A 120 20.68 -8.78 8.85
N ALA A 121 19.66 -9.44 8.33
CA ALA A 121 19.82 -10.55 7.39
C ALA A 121 20.40 -10.10 6.02
N THR A 122 20.08 -8.88 5.59
CA THR A 122 20.50 -8.33 4.29
C THR A 122 21.76 -7.48 4.36
N ALA A 123 22.20 -7.09 5.57
CA ALA A 123 23.43 -6.35 5.79
C ALA A 123 24.68 -7.16 5.36
N GLY A 124 24.64 -8.49 5.47
CA GLY A 124 25.75 -9.37 5.14
C GLY A 124 26.92 -9.16 6.11
N GLU A 125 28.13 -8.95 5.58
CA GLU A 125 29.35 -8.68 6.36
C GLU A 125 29.53 -7.19 6.71
N ARG A 126 28.55 -6.32 6.43
CA ARG A 126 28.65 -4.89 6.80
C ARG A 126 28.85 -4.74 8.30
N ALA A 127 29.78 -3.86 8.68
CA ALA A 127 29.96 -3.49 10.07
C ALA A 127 28.73 -2.70 10.56
N GLU A 128 28.38 -2.86 11.85
CA GLU A 128 27.32 -2.10 12.50
C GLU A 128 27.49 -0.57 12.34
N ALA A 129 28.74 -0.10 12.34
CA ALA A 129 29.06 1.31 12.12
C ALA A 129 28.68 1.81 10.72
N ASP A 130 28.76 0.95 9.70
CA ASP A 130 28.35 1.30 8.33
C ASP A 130 26.83 1.30 8.22
N VAL A 131 26.14 0.32 8.82
CA VAL A 131 24.67 0.31 8.89
C VAL A 131 24.14 1.56 9.61
N ALA A 132 24.79 1.99 10.70
CA ALA A 132 24.44 3.21 11.40
C ALA A 132 24.66 4.47 10.54
N ARG A 133 25.76 4.53 9.77
CA ARG A 133 26.03 5.63 8.84
C ARG A 133 25.01 5.69 7.70
N ASP A 134 24.65 4.53 7.15
CA ASP A 134 23.64 4.43 6.10
C ASP A 134 22.28 4.88 6.64
N ARG A 135 21.93 4.49 7.87
CA ARG A 135 20.70 4.93 8.54
C ARG A 135 20.68 6.45 8.73
N GLN A 136 21.81 7.05 9.10
CA GLN A 136 21.93 8.50 9.20
C GLN A 136 21.78 9.18 7.83
N THR A 137 22.38 8.61 6.78
CA THR A 137 22.24 9.12 5.41
C THR A 137 20.78 9.09 4.96
N VAL A 138 20.05 8.03 5.29
CA VAL A 138 18.59 7.94 5.04
C VAL A 138 17.82 9.00 5.83
N ALA A 139 18.18 9.23 7.09
CA ALA A 139 17.54 10.27 7.90
C ALA A 139 17.74 11.68 7.33
N GLU A 140 18.95 11.98 6.86
CA GLU A 140 19.29 13.25 6.21
C GLU A 140 18.60 13.41 4.85
N ALA A 141 18.37 12.32 4.12
CA ALA A 141 17.64 12.33 2.86
C ALA A 141 16.11 12.51 3.04
N HIS A 142 15.57 12.16 4.22
CA HIS A 142 14.15 12.21 4.53
C HIS A 142 13.88 12.97 5.83
N PRO A 143 14.16 14.28 5.91
CA PRO A 143 13.99 15.06 7.13
C PRO A 143 12.52 15.29 7.48
N GLU A 144 11.64 15.30 6.48
CA GLU A 144 10.23 15.66 6.66
C GLU A 144 9.41 14.49 7.24
N PRO A 145 8.64 14.72 8.33
CA PRO A 145 7.73 13.73 8.91
C PRO A 145 6.75 13.11 7.92
N GLY A 146 6.26 13.91 6.97
CA GLY A 146 5.31 13.48 5.95
C GLY A 146 5.90 12.42 5.03
N ASP A 147 7.15 12.61 4.59
CA ASP A 147 7.87 11.66 3.75
C ASP A 147 8.08 10.35 4.53
N GLN A 148 8.61 10.43 5.74
CA GLN A 148 8.81 9.26 6.61
C GLN A 148 7.52 8.44 6.80
N ALA A 149 6.38 9.12 7.01
CA ALA A 149 5.09 8.47 7.13
C ALA A 149 4.65 7.77 5.83
N GLN A 150 4.85 8.39 4.67
CA GLN A 150 4.53 7.77 3.38
C GLN A 150 5.37 6.53 3.11
N ILE A 151 6.67 6.58 3.42
CA ILE A 151 7.59 5.45 3.30
C ILE A 151 7.13 4.31 4.20
N ALA A 152 6.84 4.61 5.47
CA ALA A 152 6.35 3.63 6.43
C ALA A 152 5.04 2.97 5.95
N ILE A 153 4.07 3.75 5.47
CA ILE A 153 2.82 3.21 4.92
C ILE A 153 3.09 2.31 3.70
N GLY A 154 4.03 2.68 2.83
CA GLY A 154 4.47 1.86 1.71
C GLY A 154 5.01 0.50 2.17
N CYS A 155 5.91 0.50 3.16
CA CYS A 155 6.46 -0.72 3.75
C CYS A 155 5.39 -1.61 4.39
N LEU A 156 4.44 -1.01 5.12
CA LEU A 156 3.34 -1.73 5.76
C LEU A 156 2.42 -2.42 4.76
N ARG A 157 2.01 -1.71 3.71
CA ARG A 157 1.17 -2.27 2.64
C ARG A 157 1.85 -3.43 1.94
N ARG A 158 3.16 -3.33 1.69
CA ARG A 158 3.93 -4.40 1.08
C ARG A 158 3.99 -5.63 1.97
N PHE A 159 4.30 -5.44 3.25
CA PHE A 159 4.37 -6.53 4.23
C PHE A 159 3.07 -7.33 4.29
N GLN A 160 1.92 -6.65 4.22
CA GLN A 160 0.60 -7.30 4.17
C GLN A 160 0.38 -8.11 2.89
N GLN A 161 0.94 -7.70 1.76
CA GLN A 161 0.83 -8.43 0.49
C GLN A 161 1.73 -9.66 0.43
N GLU A 162 2.86 -9.65 1.15
CA GLU A 162 3.80 -10.77 1.21
C GLU A 162 3.39 -11.84 2.24
N THR A 163 2.47 -11.50 3.15
CA THR A 163 2.00 -12.38 4.24
C THR A 163 0.56 -12.88 4.05
N ALA A 164 -0.15 -12.42 3.02
CA ALA A 164 -1.49 -12.85 2.62
C ALA A 164 -1.43 -14.00 1.59
#